data_AF-A0A3M1ZGY3-F1
#
_entry.id   AF-A0A3M1ZGY3-F1
#
_cell.length_a   1.000
_cell.length_b   1.000
_cell.length_c   1.000
_cell.angle_alpha   90.00
_cell.angle_beta   90.00
_cell.angle_gamma   90.00
#
_symmetry.space_group_name_H-M   'P 1'
#
loop_
_entity.id
_entity.type
_entity.pdbx_description
1 polymer ?
#
loop_
_entity_poly.entity_id
_entity_poly.type
_entity_poly.pdbx_seq_one_letter_code
_entity_poly.pdbx_strand_id
1 'polypeptide(L)'
;MAARTLLTLTAAVALGARVAGAGPGQVAVPLGGFSFDPPSGWTARQTPQGVLLGHATVPGVVLVFPHRAADAAEMRRLFAQGIVEEGVVLRPSGAPEPLGEAALGGAVEGSADGAPIRGWAALALGPAGGGAVVVALTSPEAYGPAQRRAVEAIVATLRFEAPDRNLAAQFVGVWWHFAKSGFGETYSTSERTVALRPDGTFTLGSESYAHEEGGSSTLGGRATAGRWSVRGTLEAGELVLTYPDGTSDTVSYVVHRENGRAFLGTMYYFDGELYAKNARP
;
A
#
# COMPACT_ATOMS: atom_id res chain seq x y z
N MET A 1 5.89 10.77 -12.57
CA MET A 1 6.78 9.74 -12.00
C MET A 1 5.91 8.79 -11.20
N ALA A 2 5.91 7.49 -11.49
CA ALA A 2 5.19 6.52 -10.67
C ALA A 2 5.88 6.42 -9.30
N ALA A 3 5.12 6.52 -8.21
CA ALA A 3 5.63 6.29 -6.86
C ALA A 3 6.24 4.88 -6.80
N ARG A 4 7.57 4.80 -6.68
CA ARG A 4 8.31 3.57 -6.48
C ARG A 4 8.09 3.13 -5.03
N THR A 5 7.32 2.08 -4.84
CA THR A 5 7.09 1.49 -3.52
C THR A 5 8.22 0.51 -3.27
N LEU A 6 9.25 0.90 -2.51
CA LEU A 6 10.34 -0.02 -2.16
C LEU A 6 9.77 -1.23 -1.40
N LEU A 7 9.72 -2.38 -2.06
CA LEU A 7 9.58 -3.67 -1.42
C LEU A 7 10.95 -4.02 -0.84
N THR A 8 11.18 -3.72 0.44
CA THR A 8 12.34 -4.26 1.14
C THR A 8 12.09 -5.73 1.45
N LEU A 9 12.35 -6.60 0.47
CA LEU A 9 12.41 -8.04 0.67
C LEU A 9 13.74 -8.33 1.37
N THR A 10 13.79 -8.21 2.70
CA THR A 10 14.92 -8.78 3.43
C THR A 10 14.84 -10.29 3.23
N ALA A 11 15.76 -10.86 2.44
CA ALA A 11 15.83 -12.27 2.13
C ALA A 11 15.94 -13.13 3.39
N ALA A 12 14.81 -13.52 3.95
CA ALA A 12 14.70 -14.65 4.86
C ALA A 12 14.68 -15.97 4.06
N VAL A 13 15.62 -16.11 3.10
CA VAL A 13 15.82 -17.37 2.34
C VAL A 13 16.84 -18.28 3.04
N ALA A 14 17.45 -17.85 4.15
CA ALA A 14 18.27 -18.71 4.99
C ALA A 14 17.46 -19.32 6.16
N LEU A 15 17.19 -20.63 6.05
CA LEU A 15 16.90 -21.63 7.08
C LEU A 15 16.01 -21.23 8.29
N GLY A 16 14.83 -21.86 8.37
CA GLY A 16 14.35 -22.46 9.63
C GLY A 16 13.76 -21.54 10.70
N ALA A 17 13.40 -20.30 10.39
CA ALA A 17 12.67 -19.46 11.35
C ALA A 17 11.25 -20.01 11.57
N ARG A 18 11.01 -20.63 12.75
CA ARG A 18 9.66 -20.89 13.24
C ARG A 18 8.99 -19.55 13.50
N VAL A 19 8.09 -19.15 12.61
CA VAL A 19 7.26 -17.95 12.77
C VAL A 19 6.01 -18.34 13.55
N ALA A 20 5.87 -17.82 14.77
CA ALA A 20 4.58 -17.84 15.47
C ALA A 20 3.65 -16.83 14.79
N GLY A 21 2.50 -17.28 14.29
CA GLY A 21 1.50 -16.38 13.74
C GLY A 21 0.09 -16.78 14.17
N ALA A 22 -0.83 -15.86 13.89
CA ALA A 22 -2.24 -15.98 14.21
C ALA A 22 -2.85 -17.22 13.56
N GLY A 23 -3.70 -17.92 14.30
CA GLY A 23 -4.43 -19.12 13.85
C GLY A 23 -5.45 -18.83 12.73
N PRO A 24 -6.32 -19.82 12.41
CA PRO A 24 -7.20 -19.77 11.25
C PRO A 24 -8.23 -18.65 11.43
N GLY A 25 -8.06 -17.59 10.67
CA GLY A 25 -8.95 -16.44 10.66
C GLY A 25 -8.69 -15.60 9.41
N GLN A 26 -9.75 -14.96 8.93
CA GLN A 26 -9.70 -14.03 7.82
C GLN A 26 -8.61 -12.97 8.05
N VAL A 27 -7.78 -12.74 7.04
CA VAL A 27 -6.72 -11.72 7.07
C VAL A 27 -7.16 -10.54 6.21
N ALA A 28 -7.31 -9.38 6.82
CA ALA A 28 -7.60 -8.13 6.11
C ALA A 28 -6.33 -7.48 5.56
N VAL A 29 -6.45 -6.85 4.40
CA VAL A 29 -5.44 -5.99 3.77
C VAL A 29 -6.07 -4.61 3.55
N PRO A 30 -6.13 -3.75 4.59
CA PRO A 30 -6.90 -2.51 4.55
C PRO A 30 -6.50 -1.55 3.43
N LEU A 31 -5.19 -1.45 3.13
CA LEU A 31 -4.68 -0.63 2.02
C LEU A 31 -5.24 -1.06 0.67
N GLY A 32 -5.56 -2.35 0.51
CA GLY A 32 -6.17 -2.89 -0.70
C GLY A 32 -7.69 -2.95 -0.69
N GLY A 33 -8.33 -2.71 0.45
CA GLY A 33 -9.78 -2.89 0.60
C GLY A 33 -10.23 -4.33 0.33
N PHE A 34 -9.42 -5.31 0.73
CA PHE A 34 -9.78 -6.73 0.58
C PHE A 34 -9.32 -7.56 1.76
N SER A 35 -9.87 -8.77 1.84
CA SER A 35 -9.49 -9.79 2.82
C SER A 35 -9.46 -11.17 2.17
N PHE A 36 -8.80 -12.14 2.80
CA PHE A 36 -8.73 -13.52 2.34
C PHE A 36 -8.55 -14.49 3.51
N ASP A 37 -8.77 -15.78 3.24
CA ASP A 37 -8.50 -16.85 4.20
C ASP A 37 -7.14 -17.49 3.86
N PRO A 38 -6.16 -17.51 4.78
CA PRO A 38 -4.89 -18.20 4.54
C PRO A 38 -5.12 -19.68 4.20
N PRO A 39 -4.38 -20.25 3.23
CA PRO A 39 -4.51 -21.67 2.93
C PRO A 39 -4.10 -22.52 4.14
N SER A 40 -4.67 -23.72 4.28
CA SER A 40 -4.38 -24.61 5.41
C SER A 40 -2.87 -24.84 5.58
N GLY A 41 -2.38 -24.72 6.81
CA GLY A 41 -0.96 -24.86 7.17
C GLY A 41 -0.10 -23.61 6.92
N TRP A 42 -0.63 -22.58 6.26
CA TRP A 42 0.06 -21.31 6.08
C TRP A 42 -0.20 -20.37 7.25
N THR A 43 0.86 -19.73 7.72
CA THR A 43 0.82 -18.76 8.81
C THR A 43 1.05 -17.36 8.24
N ALA A 44 0.10 -16.46 8.47
CA ALA A 44 0.14 -15.10 7.95
C ALA A 44 0.71 -14.10 8.96
N ARG A 45 1.44 -13.10 8.45
CA ARG A 45 1.96 -11.96 9.19
C ARG A 45 1.78 -10.69 8.37
N GLN A 46 1.23 -9.65 9.00
CA GLN A 46 1.12 -8.32 8.41
C GLN A 46 2.51 -7.69 8.22
N THR A 47 2.70 -7.00 7.11
CA THR A 47 3.86 -6.15 6.81
C THR A 47 3.35 -4.78 6.36
N PRO A 48 4.20 -3.73 6.35
CA PRO A 48 3.79 -2.42 5.84
C PRO A 48 3.25 -2.45 4.39
N GLN A 49 3.70 -3.41 3.59
CA GLN A 49 3.36 -3.54 2.17
C GLN A 49 2.20 -4.52 1.90
N GLY A 50 1.76 -5.29 2.90
CA GLY A 50 0.73 -6.31 2.72
C GLY A 50 0.84 -7.45 3.73
N VAL A 51 0.80 -8.68 3.25
CA VAL A 51 0.84 -9.89 4.09
C VAL A 51 1.91 -10.84 3.56
N LEU A 52 2.75 -11.32 4.47
CA LEU A 52 3.68 -12.42 4.24
C LEU A 52 3.12 -13.69 4.86
N LEU A 53 3.07 -14.78 4.10
CA LEU A 53 2.73 -16.09 4.59
C LEU A 53 3.92 -17.05 4.48
N GLY A 54 4.11 -17.85 5.51
CA GLY A 54 5.08 -18.96 5.53
C GLY A 54 4.39 -20.29 5.82
N HIS A 55 5.02 -21.38 5.40
CA HIS A 55 4.57 -22.74 5.68
C HIS A 55 5.70 -23.53 6.37
N ALA A 56 5.34 -24.45 7.26
CA ALA A 56 6.35 -25.22 8.02
C ALA A 56 7.15 -26.21 7.16
N THR A 57 6.54 -26.74 6.09
CA THR A 57 7.12 -27.80 5.26
C THR A 57 7.15 -27.51 3.75
N VAL A 58 6.52 -26.42 3.30
CA VAL A 58 6.53 -26.04 1.88
C VAL A 58 7.57 -24.94 1.74
N PRO A 59 8.67 -25.16 1.00
CA PRO A 59 9.69 -24.16 0.81
C PRO A 59 9.14 -22.91 0.13
N GLY A 60 9.64 -21.76 0.59
CA GLY A 60 9.28 -20.46 0.05
C GLY A 60 8.29 -19.67 0.91
N VAL A 61 7.78 -18.61 0.32
CA VAL A 61 6.87 -17.66 0.96
C VAL A 61 5.74 -17.27 0.00
N VAL A 62 4.63 -16.80 0.54
CA VAL A 62 3.59 -16.13 -0.25
C VAL A 62 3.50 -14.67 0.19
N LEU A 63 3.47 -13.77 -0.78
CA LEU A 63 3.23 -12.35 -0.57
C LEU A 63 1.85 -12.00 -1.12
N VAL A 64 1.08 -11.24 -0.34
CA VAL A 64 -0.21 -10.67 -0.76
C VAL A 64 -0.15 -9.17 -0.56
N PHE A 65 -0.33 -8.38 -1.61
CA PHE A 65 -0.25 -6.92 -1.54
C PHE A 65 -1.16 -6.27 -2.60
N PRO A 66 -1.56 -5.01 -2.44
CA PRO A 66 -2.48 -4.38 -3.38
C PRO A 66 -1.84 -4.02 -4.73
N HIS A 67 -2.65 -4.02 -5.79
CA HIS A 67 -2.33 -3.35 -7.06
C HIS A 67 -3.35 -2.28 -7.42
N ARG A 68 -3.03 -1.47 -8.44
CA ARG A 68 -3.79 -0.28 -8.83
C ARG A 68 -4.42 -0.33 -10.23
N ALA A 69 -4.32 -1.47 -10.93
CA ALA A 69 -4.94 -1.62 -12.24
C ALA A 69 -6.44 -1.25 -12.20
N ALA A 70 -6.87 -0.33 -13.06
CA ALA A 70 -8.26 0.14 -13.10
C ALA A 70 -9.22 -0.89 -13.70
N ASP A 71 -8.71 -1.72 -14.63
CA ASP A 71 -9.49 -2.70 -15.36
C ASP A 71 -8.67 -3.94 -15.72
N ALA A 72 -9.34 -4.91 -16.37
CA ALA A 72 -8.71 -6.15 -16.78
C ALA A 72 -7.59 -5.96 -17.83
N ALA A 73 -7.67 -4.94 -18.68
CA ALA A 73 -6.64 -4.67 -19.68
C ALA A 73 -5.37 -4.13 -19.00
N GLU A 74 -5.52 -3.21 -18.05
CA GLU A 74 -4.42 -2.73 -17.23
C GLU A 74 -3.83 -3.83 -16.35
N MET A 75 -4.67 -4.69 -15.76
CA MET A 75 -4.22 -5.85 -14.98
C MET A 75 -3.34 -6.79 -15.82
N ARG A 76 -3.72 -7.06 -17.08
CA ARG A 76 -2.89 -7.84 -18.01
C ARG A 76 -1.56 -7.16 -18.32
N ARG A 77 -1.55 -5.84 -18.53
CA ARG A 77 -0.32 -5.07 -18.74
C ARG A 77 0.58 -5.13 -17.50
N LEU A 78 0.02 -4.99 -16.31
CA LEU A 78 0.74 -5.06 -15.05
C LEU A 78 1.38 -6.44 -14.86
N PHE A 79 0.64 -7.52 -15.11
CA PHE A 79 1.20 -8.87 -15.06
C PHE A 79 2.34 -9.05 -16.07
N ALA A 80 2.16 -8.61 -17.31
CA ALA A 80 3.18 -8.70 -18.36
C ALA A 80 4.46 -7.93 -18.04
N GLN A 81 4.36 -6.82 -17.29
CA GLN A 81 5.52 -6.08 -16.80
C GLN A 81 6.28 -6.86 -15.72
N GLY A 82 5.61 -7.70 -14.94
CA GLY A 82 6.20 -8.38 -13.79
C GLY A 82 6.45 -7.44 -12.61
N ILE A 83 7.26 -7.88 -11.65
CA ILE A 83 7.62 -7.12 -10.45
C ILE A 83 9.08 -6.70 -10.60
N VAL A 84 9.36 -5.40 -10.60
CA VAL A 84 10.72 -4.87 -10.73
C VAL A 84 10.90 -3.81 -9.64
N GLU A 85 11.53 -4.21 -8.55
CA GLU A 85 11.80 -3.39 -7.37
C GLU A 85 13.29 -3.44 -7.03
N GLU A 86 13.74 -2.58 -6.11
CA GLU A 86 15.12 -2.62 -5.66
C GLU A 86 15.45 -3.99 -5.04
N GLY A 87 16.46 -4.66 -5.58
CA GLY A 87 16.85 -6.01 -5.17
C GLY A 87 15.97 -7.14 -5.71
N VAL A 88 14.83 -6.88 -6.37
CA VAL A 88 13.91 -7.94 -6.82
C VAL A 88 13.48 -7.73 -8.27
N VAL A 89 13.70 -8.75 -9.11
CA VAL A 89 13.20 -8.80 -10.48
C VAL A 89 12.46 -10.10 -10.69
N LEU A 90 11.19 -10.03 -11.07
CA LEU A 90 10.35 -11.16 -11.42
C LEU A 90 9.62 -10.87 -12.71
N ARG A 91 9.69 -11.80 -13.67
CA ARG A 91 9.02 -11.70 -14.96
C ARG A 91 8.16 -12.93 -15.19
N PRO A 92 7.01 -12.80 -15.88
CA PRO A 92 6.24 -13.97 -16.31
C PRO A 92 7.07 -14.87 -17.22
N SER A 93 7.00 -16.19 -16.99
CA SER A 93 7.61 -17.19 -17.88
C SER A 93 6.71 -17.53 -19.09
N GLY A 94 5.54 -16.89 -19.21
CA GLY A 94 4.55 -17.16 -20.25
C GLY A 94 3.34 -16.23 -20.19
N ALA A 95 2.37 -16.47 -21.06
CA ALA A 95 1.10 -15.74 -21.04
C ALA A 95 0.28 -16.07 -19.78
N PRO A 96 -0.45 -15.10 -19.20
CA PRO A 96 -1.31 -15.37 -18.06
C PRO A 96 -2.49 -16.25 -18.46
N GLU A 97 -2.85 -17.19 -17.58
CA GLU A 97 -4.07 -17.97 -17.62
C GLU A 97 -5.17 -17.31 -16.77
N PRO A 98 -6.45 -17.41 -17.18
CA PRO A 98 -7.56 -16.92 -16.38
C PRO A 98 -7.75 -17.78 -15.12
N LEU A 99 -7.99 -17.13 -13.99
CA LEU A 99 -8.29 -17.76 -12.69
C LEU A 99 -9.68 -17.30 -12.22
N GLY A 100 -10.71 -17.62 -13.00
CA GLY A 100 -12.08 -17.10 -12.81
C GLY A 100 -12.35 -15.86 -13.68
N GLU A 101 -13.39 -15.09 -13.32
CA GLU A 101 -13.86 -13.95 -14.14
C GLU A 101 -13.02 -12.68 -13.95
N ALA A 102 -12.51 -12.45 -12.74
CA ALA A 102 -11.83 -11.21 -12.35
C ALA A 102 -10.37 -11.42 -11.94
N ALA A 103 -9.78 -12.57 -12.26
CA ALA A 103 -8.38 -12.84 -11.92
C ALA A 103 -7.64 -13.56 -13.04
N LEU A 104 -6.32 -13.37 -13.05
CA LEU A 104 -5.39 -14.04 -13.95
C LEU A 104 -4.12 -14.42 -13.20
N GLY A 105 -3.37 -15.39 -13.69
CA GLY A 105 -2.10 -15.78 -13.08
C GLY A 105 -1.20 -16.55 -14.01
N GLY A 106 -0.01 -16.90 -13.53
CA GLY A 106 0.98 -17.65 -14.30
C GLY A 106 2.29 -17.81 -13.56
N ALA A 107 3.17 -18.63 -14.14
CA ALA A 107 4.52 -18.82 -13.62
C ALA A 107 5.35 -17.55 -13.76
N VAL A 108 6.18 -17.27 -12.76
CA VAL A 108 7.13 -16.16 -12.75
C VAL A 108 8.52 -16.64 -12.37
N GLU A 109 9.54 -15.96 -12.87
CA GLU A 109 10.95 -16.26 -12.58
C GLU A 109 11.79 -14.98 -12.56
N GLY A 110 12.92 -15.05 -11.87
CA GLY A 110 13.91 -13.97 -11.85
C GLY A 110 14.85 -14.09 -10.67
N SER A 111 15.13 -12.98 -9.98
CA SER A 111 16.08 -12.93 -8.88
C SER A 111 15.61 -12.02 -7.72
N ALA A 112 16.04 -12.37 -6.51
CA ALA A 112 15.97 -11.53 -5.33
C ALA A 112 17.36 -11.47 -4.67
N ASP A 113 17.89 -10.28 -4.44
CA ASP A 113 19.25 -10.01 -3.95
C ASP A 113 20.35 -10.79 -4.70
N GLY A 114 20.15 -10.96 -6.01
CA GLY A 114 21.04 -11.73 -6.89
C GLY A 114 20.84 -13.25 -6.86
N ALA A 115 20.06 -13.80 -5.92
CA ALA A 115 19.72 -15.22 -5.87
C ALA A 115 18.55 -15.54 -6.82
N PRO A 116 18.61 -16.64 -7.60
CA PRO A 116 17.52 -17.00 -8.50
C PRO A 116 16.28 -17.44 -7.72
N ILE A 117 15.11 -17.01 -8.17
CA ILE A 117 13.81 -17.37 -7.59
C ILE A 117 12.82 -17.73 -8.70
N ARG A 118 11.86 -18.59 -8.35
CA ARG A 118 10.77 -19.02 -9.22
C ARG A 118 9.47 -19.10 -8.43
N GLY A 119 8.36 -18.90 -9.10
CA GLY A 119 7.07 -18.84 -8.43
C GLY A 119 5.87 -18.92 -9.33
N TRP A 120 4.73 -18.71 -8.69
CA TRP A 120 3.44 -18.53 -9.33
C TRP A 120 2.85 -17.22 -8.82
N ALA A 121 2.35 -16.38 -9.72
CA ALA A 121 1.72 -15.12 -9.38
C ALA A 121 0.29 -15.06 -9.93
N ALA A 122 -0.60 -14.40 -9.20
CA ALA A 122 -1.93 -14.05 -9.66
C ALA A 122 -2.26 -12.60 -9.32
N LEU A 123 -3.04 -11.96 -10.19
CA LEU A 123 -3.68 -10.67 -9.94
C LEU A 123 -5.19 -10.88 -9.95
N ALA A 124 -5.88 -10.31 -8.97
CA ALA A 124 -7.32 -10.33 -8.87
C ALA A 124 -7.85 -8.89 -8.79
N LEU A 125 -8.73 -8.53 -9.72
CA LEU A 125 -9.32 -7.20 -9.86
C LEU A 125 -10.57 -7.06 -8.97
N GLY A 126 -10.60 -6.00 -8.17
CA GLY A 126 -11.78 -5.61 -7.39
C GLY A 126 -12.86 -4.93 -8.25
N PRO A 127 -14.10 -4.87 -7.77
CA PRO A 127 -15.24 -4.33 -8.53
C PRO A 127 -15.15 -2.84 -8.86
N ALA A 128 -14.29 -2.10 -8.14
CA ALA A 128 -14.06 -0.66 -8.35
C ALA A 128 -12.70 -0.36 -9.01
N GLY A 129 -12.05 -1.38 -9.59
CA GLY A 129 -10.64 -1.32 -9.93
C GLY A 129 -9.74 -1.51 -8.70
N GLY A 130 -8.43 -1.51 -8.92
CA GLY A 130 -7.47 -1.99 -7.93
C GLY A 130 -7.64 -3.49 -7.65
N GLY A 131 -6.87 -4.03 -6.72
CA GLY A 131 -6.97 -5.46 -6.47
C GLY A 131 -5.85 -6.04 -5.63
N ALA A 132 -5.73 -7.35 -5.66
CA ALA A 132 -4.71 -8.10 -4.95
C ALA A 132 -3.69 -8.70 -5.93
N VAL A 133 -2.41 -8.55 -5.62
CA VAL A 133 -1.33 -9.40 -6.14
C VAL A 133 -1.08 -10.49 -5.11
N VAL A 134 -1.06 -11.74 -5.57
CA VAL A 134 -0.72 -12.91 -4.76
C VAL A 134 0.44 -13.61 -5.46
N VAL A 135 1.60 -13.69 -4.82
CA VAL A 135 2.78 -14.32 -5.42
C VAL A 135 3.43 -15.29 -4.45
N ALA A 136 3.56 -16.55 -4.86
CA ALA A 136 4.26 -17.60 -4.14
C ALA A 136 5.66 -17.77 -4.75
N LEU A 137 6.71 -17.55 -3.97
CA LEU A 137 8.11 -17.55 -4.39
C LEU A 137 8.91 -18.61 -3.65
N THR A 138 9.82 -19.28 -4.36
CA THR A 138 10.76 -20.26 -3.81
C THR A 138 12.03 -20.31 -4.67
N SER A 139 13.02 -21.10 -4.28
CA SER A 139 14.15 -21.41 -5.16
C SER A 139 13.73 -22.31 -6.34
N PRO A 140 14.41 -22.24 -7.49
CA PRO A 140 14.07 -23.02 -8.67
C PRO A 140 13.96 -24.53 -8.44
N GLU A 141 14.83 -25.10 -7.61
CA GLU A 141 14.88 -26.53 -7.29
C GLU A 141 13.71 -27.00 -6.39
N ALA A 142 13.11 -26.09 -5.63
CA ALA A 142 11.98 -26.38 -4.75
C ALA A 142 10.62 -25.96 -5.36
N TYR A 143 10.63 -25.40 -6.57
CA TYR A 143 9.42 -24.98 -7.26
C TYR A 143 8.57 -26.19 -7.71
N GLY A 144 7.28 -26.14 -7.41
CA GLY A 144 6.35 -27.20 -7.78
C GLY A 144 4.88 -26.80 -7.66
N PRO A 145 3.95 -27.78 -7.66
CA PRO A 145 2.50 -27.51 -7.61
C PRO A 145 2.04 -26.78 -6.34
N ALA A 146 2.82 -26.82 -5.26
CA ALA A 146 2.45 -26.24 -3.98
C ALA A 146 2.31 -24.71 -4.06
N GLN A 147 3.20 -24.03 -4.79
CA GLN A 147 3.16 -22.57 -4.95
C GLN A 147 1.88 -22.14 -5.68
N ARG A 148 1.54 -22.80 -6.79
CA ARG A 148 0.30 -22.55 -7.53
C ARG A 148 -0.94 -22.77 -6.66
N ARG A 149 -1.02 -23.90 -5.95
CA ARG A 149 -2.16 -24.22 -5.06
C ARG A 149 -2.34 -23.18 -3.96
N ALA A 150 -1.24 -22.68 -3.38
CA ALA A 150 -1.30 -21.65 -2.34
C ALA A 150 -1.90 -20.34 -2.90
N VAL A 151 -1.46 -19.93 -4.10
CA VAL A 151 -1.98 -18.73 -4.77
C VAL A 151 -3.46 -18.89 -5.11
N GLU A 152 -3.84 -19.99 -5.75
CA GLU A 152 -5.23 -20.26 -6.14
C GLU A 152 -6.17 -20.33 -4.92
N ALA A 153 -5.72 -20.93 -3.82
CA ALA A 153 -6.49 -21.00 -2.58
C ALA A 153 -6.75 -19.61 -1.96
N ILE A 154 -5.77 -18.71 -2.02
CA ILE A 154 -5.96 -17.30 -1.58
C ILE A 154 -6.92 -16.59 -2.53
N VAL A 155 -6.71 -16.70 -3.84
CA VAL A 155 -7.56 -16.04 -4.84
C VAL A 155 -9.02 -16.49 -4.72
N ALA A 156 -9.26 -17.77 -4.47
CA ALA A 156 -10.61 -18.33 -4.29
C ALA A 156 -11.34 -17.80 -3.05
N THR A 157 -10.62 -17.29 -2.06
CA THR A 157 -11.18 -16.76 -0.80
C THR A 157 -11.12 -15.23 -0.72
N LEU A 158 -10.63 -14.56 -1.76
CA LEU A 158 -10.58 -13.10 -1.80
C LEU A 158 -11.97 -12.50 -1.71
N ARG A 159 -12.12 -11.54 -0.80
CA ARG A 159 -13.33 -10.75 -0.60
C ARG A 159 -12.94 -9.29 -0.69
N PHE A 160 -13.42 -8.62 -1.73
CA PHE A 160 -13.27 -7.18 -1.87
C PHE A 160 -14.35 -6.48 -1.07
N GLU A 161 -13.94 -5.50 -0.28
CA GLU A 161 -14.86 -4.60 0.39
C GLU A 161 -15.45 -3.65 -0.64
N ALA A 162 -16.75 -3.41 -0.55
CA ALA A 162 -17.37 -2.38 -1.36
C ALA A 162 -16.74 -1.03 -0.99
N PRO A 163 -16.40 -0.17 -1.98
CA PRO A 163 -15.95 1.18 -1.67
C PRO A 163 -16.97 1.85 -0.77
N ASP A 164 -16.54 2.38 0.38
CA ASP A 164 -17.42 3.21 1.18
C ASP A 164 -17.76 4.46 0.36
N ARG A 165 -19.01 4.54 -0.10
CA ARG A 165 -19.51 5.63 -0.94
C ARG A 165 -19.42 6.99 -0.22
N ASN A 166 -19.27 6.98 1.10
CA ASN A 166 -19.08 8.16 1.92
C ASN A 166 -17.62 8.40 2.33
N LEU A 167 -16.67 7.58 1.87
CA LEU A 167 -15.25 7.71 2.23
C LEU A 167 -14.72 9.11 1.92
N ALA A 168 -15.00 9.63 0.72
CA ALA A 168 -14.62 10.99 0.35
C ALA A 168 -15.21 12.03 1.31
N ALA A 169 -16.49 11.89 1.69
CA ALA A 169 -17.12 12.82 2.62
C ALA A 169 -16.39 12.88 3.99
N GLN A 170 -15.77 11.79 4.44
CA GLN A 170 -15.00 11.75 5.69
C GLN A 170 -13.69 12.54 5.60
N PHE A 171 -13.10 12.63 4.41
CA PHE A 171 -11.86 13.37 4.18
C PHE A 171 -12.07 14.86 3.86
N VAL A 172 -13.28 15.27 3.46
CA VAL A 172 -13.61 16.68 3.18
C VAL A 172 -13.33 17.58 4.39
N GLY A 173 -12.42 18.55 4.25
CA GLY A 173 -12.05 19.50 5.29
C GLY A 173 -10.64 20.04 5.12
N VAL A 174 -10.16 20.82 6.10
CA VAL A 174 -8.78 21.30 6.14
C VAL A 174 -7.99 20.49 7.16
N TRP A 175 -6.93 19.86 6.69
CA TRP A 175 -6.01 19.04 7.44
C TRP A 175 -4.73 19.81 7.69
N TRP A 176 -4.26 19.79 8.93
CA TRP A 176 -3.08 20.53 9.38
C TRP A 176 -2.02 19.56 9.89
N HIS A 177 -0.79 19.78 9.45
CA HIS A 177 0.40 19.17 10.03
C HIS A 177 1.32 20.27 10.56
N PHE A 178 1.78 20.09 11.79
CA PHE A 178 2.73 20.98 12.46
C PHE A 178 3.98 20.17 12.81
N ALA A 179 5.14 20.65 12.38
CA ALA A 179 6.42 20.13 12.82
C ALA A 179 7.25 21.26 13.45
N LYS A 180 7.91 20.95 14.56
CA LYS A 180 8.88 21.82 15.22
C LYS A 180 10.22 21.08 15.29
N SER A 181 11.29 21.74 14.91
CA SER A 181 12.66 21.24 15.05
C SER A 181 13.54 22.29 15.72
N GLY A 182 14.56 21.86 16.46
CA GLY A 182 15.43 22.74 17.24
C GLY A 182 15.12 22.76 18.74
N PHE A 183 16.03 23.35 19.52
CA PHE A 183 16.01 23.38 20.98
C PHE A 183 16.42 24.77 21.48
N GLY A 184 15.81 25.25 22.57
CA GLY A 184 16.10 26.58 23.12
C GLY A 184 15.61 27.72 22.23
N GLU A 185 16.43 28.76 22.07
CA GLU A 185 16.09 29.98 21.31
C GLU A 185 16.28 29.83 19.79
N THR A 186 16.78 28.69 19.31
CA THR A 186 16.88 28.39 17.87
C THR A 186 15.94 27.24 17.53
N TYR A 187 14.87 27.57 16.81
CA TYR A 187 13.91 26.57 16.36
C TYR A 187 13.30 26.93 15.01
N SER A 188 12.89 25.92 14.27
CA SER A 188 12.06 26.06 13.08
C SER A 188 10.72 25.40 13.32
N THR A 189 9.66 26.04 12.84
CA THR A 189 8.32 25.44 12.76
C THR A 189 7.87 25.43 11.31
N SER A 190 7.40 24.28 10.85
CA SER A 190 6.74 24.16 9.55
C SER A 190 5.29 23.77 9.74
N GLU A 191 4.43 24.43 8.99
CA GLU A 191 3.00 24.21 8.93
C GLU A 191 2.65 23.76 7.51
N ARG A 192 1.89 22.67 7.38
CA ARG A 192 1.39 22.18 6.10
C ARG A 192 -0.11 22.01 6.17
N THR A 193 -0.78 22.41 5.11
CA THR A 193 -2.23 22.31 4.96
C THR A 193 -2.61 21.49 3.74
N VAL A 194 -3.61 20.64 3.91
CA VAL A 194 -4.30 19.95 2.83
C VAL A 194 -5.78 20.26 2.98
N ALA A 195 -6.35 21.05 2.07
CA ALA A 195 -7.78 21.29 2.03
C ALA A 195 -8.41 20.45 0.93
N LEU A 196 -9.29 19.53 1.32
CA LEU A 196 -10.04 18.63 0.43
C LEU A 196 -11.50 19.09 0.38
N ARG A 197 -12.00 19.48 -0.79
CA ARG A 197 -13.36 20.04 -0.96
C ARG A 197 -14.35 18.98 -1.45
N PRO A 198 -15.66 19.14 -1.13
CA PRO A 198 -16.69 18.19 -1.56
C PRO A 198 -16.84 18.04 -3.08
N ASP A 199 -16.46 19.07 -3.84
CA ASP A 199 -16.48 19.10 -5.30
C ASP A 199 -15.31 18.33 -5.95
N GLY A 200 -14.54 17.60 -5.14
CA GLY A 200 -13.38 16.86 -5.58
C GLY A 200 -12.19 17.73 -5.92
N THR A 201 -12.13 19.01 -5.50
CA THR A 201 -10.92 19.85 -5.63
C THR A 201 -10.08 19.86 -4.37
N PHE A 202 -8.77 20.01 -4.50
CA PHE A 202 -7.86 20.18 -3.35
C PHE A 202 -6.99 21.42 -3.48
N THR A 203 -6.49 21.90 -2.34
CA THR A 203 -5.40 22.88 -2.26
C THR A 203 -4.39 22.45 -1.20
N LEU A 204 -3.11 22.49 -1.54
CA LEU A 204 -1.98 22.30 -0.63
C LEU A 204 -1.39 23.66 -0.28
N GLY A 205 -1.05 23.86 1.00
CA GLY A 205 -0.31 25.03 1.47
C GLY A 205 0.82 24.60 2.39
N SER A 206 1.88 25.39 2.45
CA SER A 206 2.98 25.19 3.39
C SER A 206 3.50 26.53 3.86
N GLU A 207 3.83 26.65 5.13
CA GLU A 207 4.52 27.82 5.69
C GLU A 207 5.67 27.32 6.56
N SER A 208 6.83 27.95 6.43
CA SER A 208 7.98 27.65 7.28
C SER A 208 8.42 28.93 7.98
N TYR A 209 8.58 28.82 9.29
CA TYR A 209 9.08 29.86 10.17
C TYR A 209 10.41 29.40 10.75
N ALA A 210 11.42 30.26 10.72
CA ALA A 210 12.69 30.04 11.38
C ALA A 210 12.92 31.17 12.40
N HIS A 211 13.25 30.78 13.62
CA HIS A 211 13.62 31.68 14.71
C HIS A 211 15.09 31.47 15.08
N GLU A 212 15.85 32.56 15.03
CA GLU A 212 17.24 32.62 15.47
C GLU A 212 17.42 33.77 16.47
N GLU A 213 18.47 33.70 17.29
CA GLU A 213 18.79 34.74 18.28
C GLU A 213 19.01 36.09 17.54
N GLY A 214 18.02 36.98 17.62
CA GLY A 214 18.03 38.29 16.94
C GLY A 214 17.09 38.46 15.74
N GLY A 215 16.27 37.46 15.36
CA GLY A 215 15.28 37.67 14.29
C GLY A 215 14.41 36.46 13.93
N SER A 216 13.24 36.74 13.34
CA SER A 216 12.34 35.73 12.76
C SER A 216 12.26 35.93 11.25
N SER A 217 12.29 34.84 10.48
CA SER A 217 12.09 34.88 9.02
C SER A 217 10.97 33.94 8.59
N THR A 218 10.19 34.38 7.60
CA THR A 218 9.10 33.61 6.98
C THR A 218 9.51 33.26 5.56
N LEU A 219 9.52 31.97 5.24
CA LEU A 219 9.67 31.49 3.87
C LEU A 219 8.28 31.16 3.34
N GLY A 220 7.75 32.04 2.49
CA GLY A 220 6.41 31.90 1.90
C GLY A 220 6.30 30.66 1.02
N GLY A 221 5.23 29.89 1.18
CA GLY A 221 5.01 28.67 0.42
C GLY A 221 4.23 28.84 -0.88
N ARG A 222 4.27 27.77 -1.67
CA ARG A 222 3.59 27.66 -2.97
C ARG A 222 2.26 26.95 -2.78
N ALA A 223 1.16 27.61 -3.14
CA ALA A 223 -0.15 26.97 -3.19
C ALA A 223 -0.28 26.13 -4.47
N THR A 224 -0.55 24.84 -4.32
CA THR A 224 -0.82 23.94 -5.46
C THR A 224 -2.25 23.41 -5.36
N ALA A 225 -2.94 23.30 -6.48
CA ALA A 225 -4.34 22.89 -6.54
C ALA A 225 -4.59 21.87 -7.65
N GLY A 226 -5.67 21.09 -7.50
CA GLY A 226 -6.06 20.08 -8.48
C GLY A 226 -7.36 19.38 -8.10
N ARG A 227 -7.55 18.17 -8.63
CA ARG A 227 -8.65 17.25 -8.31
C ARG A 227 -8.16 16.17 -7.35
N TRP A 228 -9.03 15.68 -6.48
CA TRP A 228 -8.69 14.57 -5.58
C TRP A 228 -9.76 13.48 -5.61
N SER A 229 -9.32 12.27 -5.30
CA SER A 229 -10.19 11.12 -4.99
C SER A 229 -9.56 10.29 -3.87
N VAL A 230 -10.32 9.35 -3.33
CA VAL A 230 -9.88 8.47 -2.24
C VAL A 230 -10.26 7.03 -2.54
N ARG A 231 -9.39 6.10 -2.17
CA ARG A 231 -9.64 4.66 -2.19
C ARG A 231 -9.17 4.02 -0.89
N GLY A 232 -9.69 2.83 -0.59
CA GLY A 232 -9.42 2.09 0.64
C GLY A 232 -10.60 2.11 1.60
N THR A 233 -10.31 2.19 2.89
CA THR A 233 -11.27 2.13 4.00
C THR A 233 -11.14 3.37 4.87
N LEU A 234 -12.02 3.54 5.87
CA LEU A 234 -11.83 4.63 6.85
C LEU A 234 -10.56 4.49 7.69
N GLU A 235 -9.93 3.31 7.73
CA GLU A 235 -8.75 3.08 8.55
C GLU A 235 -7.45 3.21 7.77
N ALA A 236 -7.43 2.85 6.49
CA ALA A 236 -6.25 2.99 5.67
C ALA A 236 -6.60 2.96 4.18
N GLY A 237 -5.76 3.59 3.38
CA GLY A 237 -5.91 3.64 1.94
C GLY A 237 -5.03 4.70 1.31
N GLU A 238 -5.51 5.29 0.22
CA GLU A 238 -4.77 6.32 -0.52
C GLU A 238 -5.67 7.47 -0.97
N LEU A 239 -5.15 8.68 -0.87
CA LEU A 239 -5.65 9.86 -1.57
C LEU A 239 -4.90 9.98 -2.90
N VAL A 240 -5.63 10.19 -3.99
CA VAL A 240 -5.06 10.44 -5.31
C VAL A 240 -5.26 11.90 -5.64
N LEU A 241 -4.17 12.65 -5.81
CA LEU A 241 -4.16 14.07 -6.12
C LEU A 241 -3.79 14.24 -7.60
N THR A 242 -4.74 14.65 -8.44
CA THR A 242 -4.54 14.87 -9.87
C THR A 242 -4.39 16.35 -10.17
N TYR A 243 -3.27 16.73 -10.78
CA TYR A 243 -2.95 18.11 -11.13
C TYR A 243 -3.50 18.52 -12.49
N PRO A 244 -3.59 19.83 -12.80
CA PRO A 244 -4.11 20.32 -14.08
C PRO A 244 -3.36 19.82 -15.32
N ASP A 245 -2.08 19.44 -15.18
CA ASP A 245 -1.26 18.87 -16.24
C ASP A 245 -1.50 17.36 -16.48
N GLY A 246 -2.44 16.77 -15.74
CA GLY A 246 -2.78 15.35 -15.81
C GLY A 246 -1.84 14.44 -15.02
N THR A 247 -0.80 14.98 -14.39
CA THR A 247 0.02 14.20 -13.46
C THR A 247 -0.78 13.90 -12.19
N SER A 248 -0.39 12.86 -11.45
CA SER A 248 -1.04 12.53 -10.19
C SER A 248 -0.03 12.07 -9.15
N ASP A 249 -0.23 12.55 -7.93
CA ASP A 249 0.44 12.06 -6.72
C ASP A 249 -0.49 11.12 -5.95
N THR A 250 0.09 10.20 -5.19
CA THR A 250 -0.65 9.32 -4.30
C THR A 250 -0.12 9.49 -2.90
N VAL A 251 -1.01 9.85 -1.98
CA VAL A 251 -0.72 10.02 -0.55
C VAL A 251 -1.33 8.84 0.18
N SER A 252 -0.50 7.99 0.76
CA SER A 252 -0.95 6.92 1.64
C SER A 252 -1.56 7.50 2.91
N TYR A 253 -2.65 6.92 3.41
CA TYR A 253 -3.19 7.29 4.71
C TYR A 253 -3.44 6.10 5.62
N VAL A 254 -3.25 6.33 6.92
CA VAL A 254 -3.60 5.39 7.99
C VAL A 254 -4.20 6.18 9.16
N VAL A 255 -5.32 5.71 9.73
CA VAL A 255 -5.97 6.35 10.87
C VAL A 255 -5.03 6.36 12.07
N HIS A 256 -4.97 7.50 12.76
CA HIS A 256 -4.24 7.57 14.02
C HIS A 256 -4.95 6.74 15.09
N ARG A 257 -4.16 5.97 15.85
CA ARG A 257 -4.64 5.17 16.99
C ARG A 257 -3.82 5.51 18.23
N GLU A 258 -4.52 5.78 19.34
CA GLU A 258 -3.93 6.03 20.65
C GLU A 258 -4.71 5.23 21.70
N ASN A 259 -4.01 4.51 22.57
CA ASN A 259 -4.61 3.69 23.64
C ASN A 259 -5.72 2.73 23.12
N GLY A 260 -5.54 2.16 21.93
CA GLY A 260 -6.49 1.25 21.29
C GLY A 260 -7.68 1.93 20.60
N ARG A 261 -7.84 3.26 20.72
CA ARG A 261 -8.92 4.03 20.09
C ARG A 261 -8.49 4.59 18.72
N ALA A 262 -9.34 4.45 17.71
CA ALA A 262 -9.14 5.07 16.40
C ALA A 262 -9.79 6.46 16.32
N PHE A 263 -9.10 7.41 15.68
CA PHE A 263 -9.53 8.80 15.50
C PHE A 263 -10.09 9.04 14.08
N LEU A 264 -11.12 8.27 13.73
CA LEU A 264 -11.74 8.27 12.41
C LEU A 264 -12.28 9.64 12.04
N GLY A 265 -11.99 10.09 10.81
CA GLY A 265 -12.42 11.39 10.29
C GLY A 265 -11.75 12.62 10.92
N THR A 266 -10.89 12.46 11.93
CA THR A 266 -10.27 13.59 12.64
C THR A 266 -8.75 13.59 12.62
N MET A 267 -8.08 12.42 12.67
CA MET A 267 -6.62 12.34 12.69
C MET A 267 -6.11 11.16 11.87
N TYR A 268 -5.23 11.45 10.91
CA TYR A 268 -4.63 10.46 10.02
C TYR A 268 -3.15 10.75 9.84
N TYR A 269 -2.37 9.70 9.65
CA TYR A 269 -1.06 9.81 9.05
C TYR A 269 -1.23 9.90 7.54
N PHE A 270 -0.72 10.95 6.91
CA PHE A 270 -0.58 11.09 5.46
C PHE A 270 0.91 10.96 5.11
N ASP A 271 1.27 9.91 4.36
CA ASP A 271 2.66 9.53 4.07
C ASP A 271 3.57 9.49 5.31
N GLY A 272 3.00 9.02 6.43
CA GLY A 272 3.70 8.88 7.72
C GLY A 272 3.70 10.13 8.60
N GLU A 273 3.26 11.28 8.10
CA GLU A 273 3.13 12.52 8.89
C GLU A 273 1.73 12.65 9.48
N LEU A 274 1.61 13.00 10.76
CA LEU A 274 0.30 13.15 11.41
C LEU A 274 -0.37 14.47 11.00
N TYR A 275 -1.59 14.35 10.47
CA TYR A 275 -2.49 15.46 10.16
C TYR A 275 -3.73 15.41 11.05
N ALA A 276 -4.16 16.58 11.51
CA ALA A 276 -5.42 16.76 12.25
C ALA A 276 -6.39 17.65 11.47
N LYS A 277 -7.65 17.22 11.40
CA LYS A 277 -8.72 17.93 10.72
C LYS A 277 -9.32 18.99 11.64
N ASN A 278 -9.47 20.22 11.13
CA ASN A 278 -10.04 21.36 11.85
C ASN A 278 -9.28 21.76 13.13
N ALA A 279 -8.04 21.31 13.31
CA ALA A 279 -7.15 21.81 14.34
C ALA A 279 -6.56 23.15 13.88
N ARG A 280 -7.24 24.26 14.16
CA ARG A 280 -6.51 25.50 14.43
C ARG A 280 -6.29 25.54 15.94
N PRO A 281 -5.05 25.65 16.44
CA PRO A 281 -4.82 25.96 17.84
C PRO A 281 -5.50 27.28 18.22
#